data_AF-A0A2U8U0R2-F1
#
_entry.id   AF-A0A2U8U0R2-F1
#
_cell.length_a   1.000
_cell.length_b   1.000
_cell.length_c   1.000
_cell.angle_alpha   90.00
_cell.angle_beta   90.00
_cell.angle_gamma   90.00
#
_symmetry.space_group_name_H-M   'P 1'
#
loop_
_entity.id
_entity.type
_entity.pdbx_description
1 polymer ?
#
loop_
_entity_poly.entity_id
_entity_poly.type
_entity_poly.pdbx_seq_one_letter_code
_entity_poly.pdbx_strand_id
1 'polypeptide(L)'
;MLESERIKKTSTLKLKQLLLDTIEGNYIHWGGAEPSIYLTSQKSLSSYVNPEFEIIQTTINSLKRSADLYLKGGYSYLDKLRKAAQKKVNTTPNQKRPRKQSKSGLEVRLKEVENLSETQREDLIVLSYALTLSLNKSWKLITESGRADLIDLCREHHHEIYQMLSPLKNIELGIDKNGKVIFPDFR
;
A
#
# COMPACT_ATOMS: atom_id res chain seq x y z
N MET A 1 -26.99 15.84 4.19
CA MET A 1 -27.42 15.26 2.89
C MET A 1 -26.25 15.06 1.92
N LEU A 2 -25.30 16.00 1.85
CA LEU A 2 -24.12 15.97 0.96
C LEU A 2 -23.18 14.75 1.14
N GLU A 3 -22.97 14.28 2.38
CA GLU A 3 -21.99 13.22 2.64
C GLU A 3 -22.43 11.84 2.09
N SER A 4 -23.73 11.53 2.14
CA SER A 4 -24.26 10.27 1.58
C SER A 4 -24.12 10.21 0.05
N GLU A 5 -24.29 11.35 -0.63
CA GLU A 5 -24.09 11.42 -2.08
C GLU A 5 -22.62 11.31 -2.45
N ARG A 6 -21.74 11.94 -1.67
CA ARG A 6 -20.29 11.82 -1.84
C ARG A 6 -19.84 10.37 -1.74
N ILE A 7 -20.27 9.64 -0.70
CA ILE A 7 -19.93 8.22 -0.53
C ILE A 7 -20.41 7.38 -1.73
N LYS A 8 -21.65 7.58 -2.17
CA LYS A 8 -22.21 6.86 -3.34
C LYS A 8 -21.44 7.15 -4.62
N LYS A 9 -21.04 8.41 -4.82
CA LYS A 9 -20.21 8.83 -5.96
C LYS A 9 -18.86 8.14 -5.94
N THR A 10 -18.14 8.21 -4.82
CA THR A 10 -16.83 7.58 -4.64
C THR A 10 -16.92 6.08 -4.90
N SER A 11 -17.86 5.38 -4.25
CA SER A 11 -18.03 3.95 -4.43
C SER A 11 -18.34 3.55 -5.87
N THR A 12 -19.14 4.35 -6.59
CA THR A 12 -19.48 4.07 -8.00
C THR A 12 -18.25 4.21 -8.91
N LEU A 13 -17.41 5.23 -8.66
CA LEU A 13 -16.16 5.43 -9.39
C LEU A 13 -15.14 4.33 -9.10
N LYS A 14 -15.01 3.92 -7.83
CA LYS A 14 -14.15 2.81 -7.41
C LYS A 14 -14.60 1.48 -8.00
N LEU A 15 -15.91 1.23 -8.07
CA LEU A 15 -16.46 0.05 -8.71
C LEU A 15 -16.16 0.01 -10.21
N LYS A 16 -16.25 1.15 -10.91
CA LYS A 16 -15.79 1.25 -12.30
C LYS A 16 -14.31 0.89 -12.42
N GLN A 17 -13.47 1.46 -11.55
CA GLN A 17 -12.02 1.20 -11.57
C GLN A 17 -11.72 -0.29 -11.34
N LEU A 18 -12.35 -0.89 -10.34
CA LEU A 18 -12.24 -2.33 -10.05
C LEU A 18 -12.53 -3.19 -11.29
N LEU A 19 -13.57 -2.84 -12.07
CA LEU A 19 -13.91 -3.57 -13.29
C LEU A 19 -12.87 -3.39 -14.40
N LEU A 20 -12.30 -2.19 -14.54
CA LEU A 20 -11.21 -1.93 -15.49
C LEU A 20 -9.96 -2.72 -15.12
N ASP A 21 -9.55 -2.65 -13.85
CA ASP A 21 -8.41 -3.42 -13.33
C ASP A 21 -8.60 -4.92 -13.58
N THR A 22 -9.84 -5.41 -13.38
CA THR A 22 -10.19 -6.82 -13.65
C THR A 22 -10.05 -7.18 -15.13
N ILE A 23 -10.40 -6.27 -16.04
CA ILE A 23 -10.23 -6.47 -17.49
C ILE A 23 -8.74 -6.50 -17.86
N GLU A 24 -7.94 -5.66 -17.21
CA GLU A 24 -6.48 -5.61 -17.36
C GLU A 24 -5.76 -6.80 -16.71
N GLY A 25 -6.44 -7.54 -15.82
CA GLY A 25 -5.91 -8.72 -15.13
C GLY A 25 -5.32 -8.43 -13.75
N ASN A 26 -5.53 -7.22 -13.21
CA ASN A 26 -5.19 -6.88 -11.83
C ASN A 26 -6.38 -7.21 -10.91
N TYR A 27 -6.17 -8.12 -9.96
CA TYR A 27 -7.20 -8.60 -9.04
C TYR A 27 -7.03 -8.13 -7.59
N ILE A 28 -6.05 -7.26 -7.30
CA ILE A 28 -5.67 -6.85 -5.93
C ILE A 28 -6.86 -6.22 -5.19
N HIS A 29 -7.65 -5.42 -5.88
CA HIS A 29 -8.77 -4.67 -5.29
C HIS A 29 -10.02 -5.51 -5.00
N TRP A 30 -9.98 -6.83 -5.23
CA TRP A 30 -11.07 -7.71 -4.83
C TRP A 30 -11.03 -8.12 -3.35
N GLY A 31 -9.97 -7.79 -2.60
CA GLY A 31 -9.91 -8.04 -1.15
C GLY A 31 -10.02 -9.53 -0.79
N GLY A 32 -9.47 -10.40 -1.64
CA GLY A 32 -9.58 -11.86 -1.50
C GLY A 32 -10.91 -12.47 -1.97
N ALA A 33 -11.93 -11.65 -2.26
CA ALA A 33 -13.20 -12.12 -2.81
C ALA A 33 -13.03 -12.69 -4.22
N GLU A 34 -13.87 -13.66 -4.60
CA GLU A 34 -13.83 -14.27 -5.93
C GLU A 34 -14.65 -13.43 -6.94
N PRO A 35 -14.02 -12.83 -7.97
CA PRO A 35 -14.72 -11.94 -8.92
C PRO A 35 -15.84 -12.65 -9.67
N SER A 36 -15.67 -13.93 -9.96
CA SER A 36 -16.64 -14.78 -10.67
C SER A 36 -18.04 -14.71 -10.04
N ILE A 37 -18.10 -14.72 -8.71
CA ILE A 37 -19.34 -14.64 -7.92
C ILE A 37 -20.05 -13.31 -8.21
N TYR A 38 -19.35 -12.19 -8.01
CA TYR A 38 -19.93 -10.85 -8.10
C TYR A 38 -20.18 -10.38 -9.53
N LEU A 39 -19.40 -10.89 -10.48
CA LEU A 39 -19.54 -10.55 -11.90
C LEU A 39 -20.67 -11.33 -12.58
N THR A 40 -21.27 -12.32 -11.93
CA THR A 40 -22.35 -13.14 -12.51
C THR A 40 -23.58 -12.32 -12.90
N SER A 41 -23.95 -11.34 -12.06
CA SER A 41 -25.12 -10.50 -12.31
C SER A 41 -24.95 -9.10 -11.76
N GLN A 42 -25.76 -8.17 -12.27
CA GLN A 42 -25.83 -6.79 -11.78
C GLN A 42 -26.22 -6.70 -10.30
N LYS A 43 -27.12 -7.57 -9.84
CA LYS A 43 -27.55 -7.65 -8.44
C LYS A 43 -26.41 -8.12 -7.54
N SER A 44 -25.63 -9.10 -8.01
CA SER A 44 -24.47 -9.58 -7.28
C SER A 44 -23.39 -8.50 -7.20
N LEU A 45 -23.12 -7.81 -8.30
CA LEU A 45 -22.16 -6.70 -8.31
C LEU A 45 -22.56 -5.58 -7.33
N SER A 46 -23.85 -5.21 -7.26
CA SER A 46 -24.31 -4.18 -6.31
C SER A 46 -24.16 -4.61 -4.84
N SER A 47 -24.13 -5.91 -4.56
CA SER A 47 -23.92 -6.45 -3.22
C SER A 47 -22.46 -6.54 -2.80
N TYR A 48 -21.51 -6.29 -3.71
CA TYR A 48 -20.09 -6.33 -3.40
C TYR A 48 -19.70 -5.20 -2.44
N VAL A 49 -18.82 -5.51 -1.49
CA VAL A 49 -18.32 -4.60 -0.46
C VAL A 49 -16.81 -4.77 -0.36
N ASN A 50 -16.11 -3.63 -0.37
CA ASN A 50 -14.70 -3.56 -0.04
C ASN A 50 -14.43 -2.23 0.68
N PRO A 51 -14.38 -2.24 2.03
CA PRO A 51 -14.15 -1.02 2.80
C PRO A 51 -12.77 -0.41 2.54
N GLU A 52 -11.74 -1.24 2.32
CA GLU A 52 -10.36 -0.79 2.04
C GLU A 52 -10.25 -0.04 0.71
N PHE A 53 -11.15 -0.35 -0.23
CA PHE A 53 -11.22 0.32 -1.53
C PHE A 53 -12.42 1.27 -1.68
N GLU A 54 -13.07 1.61 -0.56
CA GLU A 54 -14.22 2.53 -0.49
C GLU A 54 -15.44 2.09 -1.34
N ILE A 55 -15.60 0.77 -1.55
CA ILE A 55 -16.77 0.21 -2.21
C ILE A 55 -17.79 -0.22 -1.16
N ILE A 56 -18.98 0.38 -1.24
CA ILE A 56 -20.09 0.08 -0.33
C ILE A 56 -21.14 -0.79 -1.01
N GLN A 57 -21.87 -1.53 -0.18
CA GLN A 57 -23.04 -2.26 -0.62
C GLN A 57 -24.13 -1.30 -1.07
N THR A 58 -24.79 -1.60 -2.18
CA THR A 58 -25.94 -0.84 -2.66
C THR A 58 -27.04 -1.74 -3.18
N THR A 59 -28.26 -1.21 -3.23
CA THR A 59 -29.32 -1.84 -4.02
C THR A 59 -29.05 -1.61 -5.51
N ILE A 60 -29.50 -2.54 -6.35
CA ILE A 60 -29.34 -2.41 -7.81
C ILE A 60 -29.90 -1.08 -8.36
N ASN A 61 -31.02 -0.60 -7.79
CA ASN A 61 -31.63 0.67 -8.19
C ASN A 61 -30.80 1.88 -7.75
N SER A 62 -30.12 1.79 -6.61
CA SER A 62 -29.19 2.82 -6.17
C SER A 62 -27.95 2.84 -7.04
N LEU A 63 -27.40 1.67 -7.38
CA LEU A 63 -26.28 1.56 -8.30
C LEU A 63 -26.62 2.12 -9.69
N LYS A 64 -27.82 1.81 -10.22
CA LYS A 64 -28.32 2.38 -11.49
C LYS A 64 -28.30 3.90 -11.47
N ARG A 65 -28.99 4.50 -10.49
CA ARG A 65 -29.06 5.96 -10.36
C ARG A 65 -27.68 6.59 -10.19
N SER A 66 -26.83 6.04 -9.32
CA SER A 66 -25.48 6.57 -9.14
C SER A 66 -24.63 6.44 -10.40
N ALA A 67 -24.73 5.33 -11.14
CA ALA A 67 -24.00 5.16 -12.38
C ALA A 67 -24.48 6.16 -13.45
N ASP A 68 -25.78 6.36 -13.61
CA ASP A 68 -26.36 7.32 -14.55
C ASP A 68 -25.96 8.77 -14.22
N LEU A 69 -25.80 9.09 -12.93
CA LEU A 69 -25.36 10.43 -12.48
C LEU A 69 -23.85 10.65 -12.64
N TYR A 70 -23.03 9.65 -12.33
CA TYR A 70 -21.58 9.85 -12.13
C TYR A 70 -20.69 9.25 -13.21
N LEU A 71 -21.20 8.36 -14.05
CA LEU A 71 -20.43 7.72 -15.11
C LEU A 71 -20.88 8.20 -16.49
N LYS A 72 -19.91 8.58 -17.33
CA LYS A 72 -20.18 8.84 -18.74
C LYS A 72 -20.65 7.55 -19.42
N GLY A 73 -21.90 7.53 -19.91
CA GLY A 73 -22.55 6.34 -20.46
C GLY A 73 -23.39 5.54 -19.44
N GLY A 74 -23.48 6.05 -18.20
CA GLY A 74 -24.42 5.59 -17.18
C GLY A 74 -24.28 4.13 -16.77
N TYR A 75 -25.38 3.57 -16.29
CA TYR A 75 -25.47 2.18 -15.87
C TYR A 75 -25.20 1.19 -16.99
N SER A 76 -25.55 1.54 -18.24
CA SER A 76 -25.28 0.72 -19.42
C SER A 76 -23.77 0.51 -19.61
N TYR A 77 -22.98 1.58 -19.46
CA TYR A 77 -21.53 1.50 -19.53
C TYR A 77 -20.95 0.61 -18.42
N LEU A 78 -21.45 0.73 -17.19
CA LEU A 78 -21.03 -0.12 -16.08
C LEU A 78 -21.32 -1.60 -16.34
N ASP A 79 -22.50 -1.95 -16.89
CA ASP A 79 -22.81 -3.34 -17.24
C ASP A 79 -21.95 -3.89 -18.38
N LYS A 80 -21.56 -3.05 -19.35
CA LYS A 80 -20.59 -3.43 -20.39
C LYS A 80 -19.24 -3.79 -19.77
N LEU A 81 -18.74 -2.97 -18.83
CA LEU A 81 -17.51 -3.27 -18.09
C LEU A 81 -17.64 -4.56 -17.29
N ARG A 82 -18.77 -4.78 -16.60
CA ARG A 82 -19.03 -6.02 -15.86
C ARG A 82 -18.95 -7.25 -16.78
N LYS A 83 -19.61 -7.21 -17.94
CA LYS A 83 -19.58 -8.32 -18.91
C LYS A 83 -18.19 -8.56 -19.47
N ALA A 84 -17.44 -7.49 -19.75
CA ALA A 84 -16.05 -7.60 -20.22
C ALA A 84 -15.14 -8.21 -19.14
N ALA A 85 -15.25 -7.76 -17.90
CA ALA A 85 -14.55 -8.32 -16.75
C ALA A 85 -14.92 -9.80 -16.52
N GLN A 86 -16.21 -10.15 -16.61
CA GLN A 86 -16.70 -11.52 -16.49
C GLN A 86 -16.11 -12.42 -17.58
N LYS A 87 -16.10 -11.93 -18.83
CA LYS A 87 -15.48 -12.64 -19.95
C LYS A 87 -13.99 -12.86 -19.67
N LYS A 88 -13.26 -11.83 -19.25
CA LYS A 88 -11.84 -11.93 -18.90
C LYS A 88 -11.58 -12.99 -17.83
N VAL A 89 -12.35 -12.98 -16.75
CA VAL A 89 -12.25 -13.97 -15.65
C VAL A 89 -12.50 -15.39 -16.16
N ASN A 90 -13.46 -15.58 -17.06
CA ASN A 90 -13.80 -16.89 -17.61
C ASN A 90 -12.85 -17.38 -18.72
N THR A 91 -12.28 -16.47 -19.52
CA THR A 91 -11.38 -16.82 -20.63
C THR A 91 -9.92 -16.94 -20.20
N THR A 92 -9.56 -16.42 -19.02
CA THR A 92 -8.23 -16.66 -18.46
C THR A 92 -8.16 -18.14 -18.10
N PRO A 93 -7.36 -18.96 -18.81
CA PRO A 93 -7.39 -20.41 -18.70
C PRO A 93 -7.00 -20.79 -17.28
N ASN A 94 -8.01 -21.10 -16.47
CA ASN A 94 -7.94 -21.60 -15.10
C ASN A 94 -6.56 -21.37 -14.47
N GLN A 95 -6.15 -20.10 -14.34
CA GLN A 95 -5.26 -19.71 -13.27
C GLN A 95 -6.14 -19.88 -12.05
N LYS A 96 -6.32 -21.15 -11.63
CA LYS A 96 -6.79 -21.50 -10.31
C LYS A 96 -5.98 -20.57 -9.44
N ARG A 97 -6.61 -19.52 -8.91
CA ARG A 97 -5.99 -18.64 -7.94
C ARG A 97 -5.25 -19.59 -7.03
N PRO A 98 -3.92 -19.52 -6.98
CA PRO A 98 -3.21 -20.53 -6.24
C PRO A 98 -3.82 -20.52 -4.85
N ARG A 99 -4.42 -21.64 -4.43
CA ARG A 99 -4.93 -21.74 -3.06
C ARG A 99 -3.74 -21.36 -2.19
N LYS A 100 -3.94 -20.58 -1.11
CA LYS A 100 -2.87 -20.13 -0.20
C LYS A 100 -1.91 -21.24 0.27
N GLN A 101 -2.26 -22.51 0.06
CA GLN A 101 -1.50 -23.72 0.40
C GLN A 101 -0.95 -24.51 -0.82
N SER A 102 -1.24 -24.10 -2.06
CA SER A 102 -0.65 -24.71 -3.26
C SER A 102 0.75 -24.14 -3.52
N LYS A 103 1.67 -24.96 -4.03
CA LYS A 103 3.09 -24.60 -4.23
C LYS A 103 3.26 -23.29 -5.02
N SER A 104 2.51 -23.11 -6.10
CA SER A 104 2.52 -21.87 -6.90
C SER A 104 1.94 -20.65 -6.17
N GLY A 105 1.10 -20.85 -5.16
CA GLY A 105 0.52 -19.77 -4.36
C GLY A 105 1.40 -19.34 -3.21
N LEU A 106 2.14 -20.30 -2.68
CA LEU A 106 3.24 -20.02 -1.79
C LEU A 106 4.35 -19.28 -2.53
N GLU A 107 4.66 -19.61 -3.79
CA GLU A 107 5.65 -18.89 -4.60
C GLU A 107 5.26 -17.42 -4.87
N VAL A 108 4.00 -17.15 -5.24
CA VAL A 108 3.54 -15.76 -5.43
C VAL A 108 3.57 -14.99 -4.10
N ARG A 109 3.07 -15.59 -3.02
CA ARG A 109 3.06 -14.95 -1.70
C ARG A 109 4.47 -14.75 -1.13
N LEU A 110 5.38 -15.68 -1.41
CA LEU A 110 6.79 -15.56 -1.07
C LEU A 110 7.38 -14.35 -1.77
N LYS A 111 7.15 -14.22 -3.08
CA LYS A 111 7.62 -13.06 -3.85
C LYS A 111 7.03 -11.73 -3.37
N GLU A 112 5.75 -11.71 -3.01
CA GLU A 112 5.10 -10.52 -2.42
C GLU A 112 5.72 -10.15 -1.06
N VAL A 113 5.96 -11.15 -0.20
CA VAL A 113 6.58 -10.94 1.12
C VAL A 113 8.04 -10.54 0.98
N GLU A 114 8.78 -11.10 0.03
CA GLU A 114 10.15 -10.72 -0.30
C GLU A 114 10.22 -9.26 -0.75
N ASN A 115 9.36 -8.87 -1.69
CA ASN A 115 9.29 -7.47 -2.15
C ASN A 115 8.91 -6.50 -1.01
N LEU A 116 7.94 -6.89 -0.17
CA LEU A 116 7.56 -6.08 1.00
C LEU A 116 8.71 -5.97 2.00
N SER A 117 9.44 -7.06 2.25
CA SER A 117 10.60 -7.07 3.14
C SER A 117 11.73 -6.21 2.58
N GLU A 118 11.94 -6.21 1.27
CA GLU A 118 12.94 -5.38 0.59
C GLU A 118 12.56 -3.90 0.68
N THR A 119 11.31 -3.55 0.37
CA THR A 119 10.79 -2.18 0.49
C THR A 119 10.89 -1.67 1.94
N GLN A 120 10.51 -2.50 2.93
CA GLN A 120 10.63 -2.15 4.35
C GLN A 120 12.10 -1.96 4.76
N ARG A 121 13.03 -2.73 4.19
CA ARG A 121 14.46 -2.57 4.45
C ARG A 121 14.98 -1.26 3.87
N GLU A 122 14.56 -0.90 2.66
CA GLU A 122 14.88 0.39 2.05
C GLU A 122 14.34 1.56 2.89
N ASP A 123 13.07 1.50 3.30
CA ASP A 123 12.46 2.50 4.18
C ASP A 123 13.22 2.66 5.50
N LEU A 124 13.62 1.54 6.13
CA LEU A 124 14.41 1.56 7.36
C LEU A 124 15.80 2.19 7.15
N ILE A 125 16.45 1.95 6.01
CA ILE A 125 17.74 2.57 5.68
C ILE A 125 17.56 4.08 5.53
N VAL A 126 16.54 4.53 4.80
CA VAL A 126 16.26 5.96 4.59
C VAL A 126 15.93 6.66 5.90
N LEU A 127 15.08 6.06 6.74
CA LEU A 127 14.72 6.61 8.05
C LEU A 127 15.92 6.67 8.99
N SER A 128 16.75 5.62 9.01
CA SER A 128 17.98 5.58 9.80
C SER A 128 18.95 6.69 9.36
N TYR A 129 19.11 6.89 8.04
CA TYR A 129 19.92 7.96 7.49
C TYR A 129 19.41 9.35 7.89
N ALA A 130 18.10 9.60 7.71
CA ALA A 130 17.49 10.88 8.06
C ALA A 130 17.66 11.20 9.56
N LEU A 131 17.49 10.19 10.42
CA LEU A 131 17.68 10.32 11.86
C LEU A 131 19.14 10.63 12.22
N THR A 132 20.11 9.87 11.69
CA THR A 132 21.54 10.14 11.92
C THR A 132 21.93 11.54 11.44
N LEU A 133 21.44 11.98 10.29
CA LEU A 133 21.67 13.32 9.79
C LEU A 133 21.10 14.39 10.73
N SER A 134 19.89 14.17 11.26
CA SER A 134 19.25 15.08 12.22
C SER A 134 20.07 15.18 13.51
N LEU A 135 20.50 14.05 14.08
CA LEU A 135 21.34 14.01 15.30
C LEU A 135 22.69 14.71 15.10
N ASN A 136 23.33 14.52 13.95
CA ASN A 136 24.59 15.20 13.67
C ASN A 136 24.41 16.71 13.55
N LYS A 137 23.31 17.16 12.94
CA LYS A 137 22.97 18.59 12.83
C LYS A 137 22.65 19.20 14.19
N SER A 138 21.85 18.53 15.03
CA SER A 138 21.54 19.01 16.38
C SER A 138 22.80 19.10 17.24
N TRP A 139 23.67 18.09 17.18
CA TRP A 139 24.96 18.09 17.89
C TRP A 139 25.83 19.28 17.49
N LYS A 140 25.96 19.53 16.18
CA LYS A 140 26.72 20.66 15.66
C LYS A 140 26.17 22.01 16.16
N LEU A 141 24.86 22.21 16.08
CA LEU A 141 24.22 23.45 16.55
C LEU A 141 24.41 23.68 18.06
N ILE A 142 24.30 22.63 18.87
CA ILE A 142 24.41 22.74 20.33
C ILE A 142 25.86 22.95 20.75
N THR A 143 26.82 22.29 20.12
CA THR A 143 28.24 22.53 20.38
C THR A 143 28.68 23.93 19.98
N GLU A 144 28.16 24.47 18.88
CA GLU A 144 28.38 25.88 18.46
C GLU A 144 27.74 26.89 19.42
N SER A 145 26.69 26.51 20.17
CA SER A 145 26.01 27.39 21.13
C SER A 145 26.82 27.68 22.40
N GLY A 146 27.84 26.86 22.71
CA GLY A 146 28.71 27.03 23.90
C GLY A 146 28.03 26.75 25.26
N ARG A 147 26.78 26.28 25.27
CA ARG A 147 26.01 26.00 26.48
C ARG A 147 26.28 24.60 27.03
N ALA A 148 27.05 24.51 28.11
CA ALA A 148 27.48 23.24 28.71
C ALA A 148 26.30 22.35 29.16
N ASP A 149 25.26 22.95 29.73
CA ASP A 149 24.02 22.26 30.17
C ASP A 149 23.31 21.55 29.01
N LEU A 150 23.23 22.20 27.85
CA LEU A 150 22.61 21.63 26.66
C LEU A 150 23.48 20.57 25.97
N ILE A 151 24.80 20.72 26.04
CA ILE A 151 25.75 19.76 25.47
C ILE A 151 25.66 18.41 26.21
N ASP A 152 25.62 18.44 27.53
CA ASP A 152 25.54 17.23 28.35
C ASP A 152 24.19 16.52 28.16
N LEU A 153 23.08 17.28 28.18
CA LEU A 153 21.74 16.74 27.93
C LEU A 153 21.61 16.13 26.52
N CYS A 154 22.16 16.81 25.51
CA CYS A 154 22.13 16.32 24.13
C CYS A 154 22.98 15.06 23.95
N ARG A 155 24.11 14.95 24.65
CA ARG A 155 24.95 13.76 24.65
C ARG A 155 24.21 12.55 25.23
N GLU A 156 23.50 12.73 26.34
CA GLU A 156 22.70 11.68 26.98
C GLU A 156 21.60 11.17 26.04
N HIS A 157 20.78 12.07 25.49
CA HIS A 157 19.71 11.69 24.55
C HIS A 157 20.24 11.05 23.26
N HIS A 158 21.35 11.56 22.70
CA HIS A 158 21.95 10.93 21.53
C HIS A 158 22.43 9.51 21.86
N HIS A 159 23.02 9.31 23.04
CA HIS A 159 23.45 7.99 23.48
C HIS A 159 22.28 7.00 23.59
N GLU A 160 21.17 7.41 24.21
CA GLU A 160 19.93 6.60 24.29
C GLU A 160 19.42 6.22 22.90
N ILE A 161 19.34 7.18 21.98
CA ILE A 161 18.88 6.93 20.61
C ILE A 161 19.81 5.96 19.88
N TYR A 162 21.13 6.10 20.03
CA TYR A 162 22.09 5.16 19.44
C TYR A 162 22.01 3.75 20.07
N GLN A 163 21.69 3.63 21.35
CA GLN A 163 21.43 2.32 21.97
C GLN A 163 20.18 1.65 21.38
N MET A 164 19.11 2.43 21.15
CA MET A 164 17.88 1.94 20.51
C MET A 164 18.09 1.50 19.06
N LEU A 165 19.03 2.14 18.34
CA LEU A 165 19.40 1.77 16.98
C LEU A 165 20.40 0.60 16.92
N SER A 166 21.05 0.22 18.03
CA SER A 166 22.07 -0.83 18.09
C SER A 166 21.63 -2.22 17.58
N PRO A 167 20.36 -2.66 17.69
CA PRO A 167 19.92 -3.92 17.07
C PRO A 167 20.01 -3.92 15.53
N LEU A 168 20.10 -2.74 14.89
CA LEU A 168 20.23 -2.56 13.45
C LEU A 168 21.71 -2.62 12.96
N LYS A 169 22.69 -2.77 13.87
CA LYS A 169 24.14 -2.74 13.57
C LYS A 169 24.68 -3.88 12.69
N ASN A 170 23.87 -4.85 12.29
CA ASN A 170 24.28 -5.81 11.25
C ASN A 170 24.28 -5.22 9.84
N ILE A 171 23.93 -3.94 9.68
CA ILE A 171 24.28 -3.14 8.50
C ILE A 171 25.65 -2.53 8.81
N GLU A 172 26.71 -3.04 8.17
CA GLU A 172 28.10 -2.61 8.36
C GLU A 172 28.29 -1.13 8.01
N LEU A 173 27.95 -0.25 8.95
CA LEU A 173 28.47 1.11 8.99
C LEU A 173 29.87 0.99 9.58
N GLY A 174 30.87 0.86 8.71
CA GLY A 174 32.28 0.86 9.12
C GLY A 174 32.55 2.12 9.93
N ILE A 175 33.13 2.01 11.12
CA ILE A 175 33.56 3.17 11.90
C ILE A 175 35.09 3.15 11.88
N ASP A 176 35.72 4.25 11.46
CA ASP A 176 37.17 4.37 11.46
C ASP A 176 37.73 4.46 12.88
N LYS A 177 39.06 4.36 12.99
CA LYS A 177 39.81 4.39 14.26
C LYS A 177 39.63 5.68 15.06
N ASN A 178 39.00 6.70 14.48
CA ASN A 178 38.73 8.01 15.07
C ASN A 178 37.25 8.22 15.39
N GLY A 179 36.42 7.16 15.31
CA GLY A 179 34.98 7.24 15.59
C GLY A 179 34.16 7.85 14.45
N LYS A 180 34.75 8.02 13.26
CA LYS A 180 34.03 8.56 12.10
C LYS A 180 33.37 7.43 11.33
N VAL A 181 32.07 7.55 11.06
CA VAL A 181 31.33 6.61 10.21
C VAL A 181 31.86 6.70 8.78
N ILE A 182 32.46 5.61 8.30
CA ILE A 182 32.86 5.34 6.92
C ILE A 182 31.63 4.80 6.18
N PHE A 183 31.23 5.49 5.13
CA PHE A 183 30.17 5.05 4.24
C PHE A 183 30.75 4.13 3.15
N PRO A 184 30.08 3.02 2.79
CA PRO A 184 30.41 2.33 1.55
C PRO A 184 30.06 3.21 0.34
N ASP A 185 30.99 3.30 -0.60
CA ASP A 185 30.86 4.08 -1.83
C ASP A 185 29.98 3.30 -2.82
N PHE A 186 28.73 3.71 -2.99
CA PHE A 186 27.83 3.11 -3.98
C PHE A 186 28.05 3.79 -5.33
N ARG A 187 28.92 3.18 -6.16
CA ARG A 187 28.97 3.42 -7.61
C ARG A 187 28.02 2.49 -8.35
#